data_AF-A0A950J9I2-F1
#
_entry.id   AF-A0A950J9I2-F1
#
_cell.length_a   1.000
_cell.length_b   1.000
_cell.length_c   1.000
_cell.angle_alpha   90.00
_cell.angle_beta   90.00
_cell.angle_gamma   90.00
#
_symmetry.space_group_name_H-M   'P 1'
#
loop_
_entity.id
_entity.type
_entity.pdbx_description
1 polymer ?
#
loop_
_entity_poly.entity_id
_entity_poly.type
_entity_poly.pdbx_seq_one_letter_code
_entity_poly.pdbx_strand_id
1 'polypeptide(L)'
;MDKKIAVLGTGANGSCVAADLTNAGLDVVVVDQWPAHVEAMRANGVHVTLRQGEIHAKVAGLTKRRPHHAQGLLDSSPRCQQSGWISGVPEQGGRVA
;
A
#
# COMPACT_ATOMS: atom_id res chain seq x y z
N MET A 1 10.03 25.87 -1.22
CA MET A 1 10.08 24.61 -1.98
C MET A 1 9.23 23.62 -1.23
N ASP A 2 8.08 23.27 -1.78
CA ASP A 2 7.19 22.30 -1.14
C ASP A 2 7.80 20.91 -1.30
N LYS A 3 7.97 20.19 -0.19
CA LYS A 3 8.60 18.86 -0.18
C LYS A 3 7.59 17.81 -0.61
N LYS A 4 7.93 17.04 -1.65
CA LYS A 4 7.17 15.85 -2.06
C LYS A 4 7.76 14.60 -1.42
N ILE A 5 6.92 13.74 -0.86
CA ILE A 5 7.34 12.55 -0.13
C ILE A 5 6.83 11.30 -0.85
N ALA A 6 7.73 10.35 -1.12
CA ALA A 6 7.39 9.05 -1.67
C ALA A 6 7.53 7.98 -0.59
N VAL A 7 6.45 7.24 -0.32
CA VAL A 7 6.48 6.07 0.57
C VAL A 7 6.55 4.82 -0.30
N LEU A 8 7.72 4.17 -0.32
CA LEU A 8 7.95 2.96 -1.10
C LEU A 8 7.65 1.71 -0.28
N GLY A 9 6.65 0.94 -0.71
CA GLY A 9 6.12 -0.21 -0.01
C GLY A 9 5.01 0.20 0.94
N THR A 10 3.78 -0.19 0.62
CA THR A 10 2.56 0.29 1.31
C THR A 10 1.89 -0.83 2.10
N GLY A 11 2.68 -1.77 2.63
CA GLY A 11 2.22 -2.74 3.63
C GLY A 11 1.71 -2.06 4.91
N ALA A 12 1.45 -2.83 5.98
CA ALA A 12 0.93 -2.30 7.25
C ALA A 12 1.67 -1.03 7.74
N ASN A 13 3.00 -1.07 7.84
CA ASN A 13 3.79 0.07 8.30
C ASN A 13 3.79 1.24 7.30
N GLY A 14 3.96 0.94 6.02
CA GLY A 14 4.01 1.97 4.97
C GLY A 14 2.69 2.71 4.83
N SER A 15 1.58 2.00 4.98
CA SER A 15 0.23 2.57 5.01
C SER A 15 0.02 3.48 6.21
N CYS A 16 0.44 3.08 7.42
CA CYS A 16 0.38 3.95 8.60
C CYS A 16 1.18 5.25 8.41
N VAL A 17 2.43 5.13 7.96
CA VAL A 17 3.28 6.30 7.71
C VAL A 17 2.70 7.21 6.63
N ALA A 18 2.21 6.65 5.52
CA ALA A 18 1.57 7.43 4.47
C ALA A 18 0.31 8.15 4.97
N ALA A 19 -0.50 7.49 5.80
CA ALA A 19 -1.71 8.06 6.38
C ALA A 19 -1.40 9.24 7.31
N ASP A 20 -0.43 9.07 8.22
CA ASP A 20 -0.01 10.13 9.14
C ASP A 20 0.54 11.36 8.40
N LEU A 21 1.43 11.14 7.42
CA LEU A 21 2.02 12.23 6.63
C LEU A 21 0.96 12.97 5.80
N THR A 22 0.00 12.23 5.23
CA THR A 22 -1.12 12.82 4.47
C THR A 22 -2.03 13.62 5.38
N ASN A 23 -2.35 13.11 6.57
CA ASN A 23 -3.17 13.80 7.56
C ASN A 23 -2.49 15.07 8.11
N ALA A 24 -1.16 15.10 8.13
CA ALA A 24 -0.36 16.28 8.44
C ALA A 24 -0.32 17.33 7.30
N GLY A 25 -1.01 17.09 6.18
CA GLY A 25 -1.10 18.02 5.05
C GLY A 25 0.12 18.02 4.12
N LEU A 26 0.93 16.97 4.15
CA LEU A 26 2.11 16.83 3.28
C LEU A 26 1.74 16.23 1.93
N ASP A 27 2.51 16.57 0.89
CA ASP A 27 2.35 16.01 -0.47
C ASP A 27 2.97 14.61 -0.54
N VAL A 28 2.14 13.58 -0.37
CA VAL A 28 2.54 12.18 -0.28
C VAL A 28 2.08 11.39 -1.49
N VAL A 29 3.00 10.61 -2.07
CA VAL A 29 2.69 9.54 -3.04
C VAL A 29 3.10 8.19 -2.48
N VAL A 30 2.21 7.20 -2.55
CA VAL A 30 2.53 5.82 -2.20
C VAL A 30 3.01 5.08 -3.44
N VAL A 31 4.02 4.24 -3.29
CA VAL A 31 4.59 3.44 -4.38
C VAL A 31 4.58 1.98 -3.98
N ASP A 32 3.82 1.17 -4.70
CA ASP A 32 3.65 -0.24 -4.39
C ASP A 32 3.89 -1.11 -5.62
N GLN A 33 4.41 -2.31 -5.43
CA GLN A 33 4.71 -3.23 -6.54
C GLN A 33 3.47 -4.01 -7.04
N TRP A 34 2.35 -3.92 -6.32
CA TRP A 34 1.12 -4.66 -6.59
C TRP A 34 0.08 -3.68 -7.14
N PRO A 35 -0.19 -3.67 -8.47
CA PRO A 35 -1.10 -2.69 -9.06
C PRO A 35 -2.50 -2.72 -8.44
N ALA A 36 -3.05 -3.91 -8.16
CA ALA A 36 -4.36 -4.04 -7.52
C ALA A 36 -4.45 -3.31 -6.16
N HIS A 37 -3.35 -3.33 -5.40
CA HIS A 37 -3.27 -2.65 -4.12
C HIS A 37 -3.18 -1.13 -4.29
N VAL A 38 -2.43 -0.64 -5.28
CA VAL A 38 -2.41 0.78 -5.65
C VAL A 38 -3.79 1.27 -6.06
N GLU A 39 -4.50 0.51 -6.90
CA GLU A 39 -5.84 0.89 -7.36
C GLU A 39 -6.85 0.89 -6.20
N ALA A 40 -6.77 -0.08 -5.28
CA ALA A 40 -7.58 -0.09 -4.07
C ALA A 40 -7.37 1.17 -3.21
N MET A 41 -6.11 1.56 -2.99
CA MET A 41 -5.78 2.79 -2.25
C MET A 41 -6.23 4.06 -2.99
N ARG A 42 -6.16 4.10 -4.33
CA ARG A 42 -6.63 5.26 -5.11
C ARG A 42 -8.15 5.40 -5.07
N ALA A 43 -8.88 4.28 -5.07
CA ALA A 43 -10.33 4.25 -5.01
C ALA A 43 -10.86 4.56 -3.61
N ASN A 44 -10.29 3.93 -2.58
CA ASN A 44 -10.85 3.93 -1.23
C ASN A 44 -10.07 4.80 -0.23
N GLY A 45 -8.85 5.24 -0.58
CA GLY A 45 -7.90 5.80 0.37
C GLY A 45 -7.25 4.72 1.23
N VAL A 46 -6.44 5.17 2.20
CA VAL A 46 -5.85 4.33 3.24
C VAL A 46 -6.66 4.51 4.52
N HIS A 47 -7.14 3.40 5.09
CA HIS A 47 -7.81 3.37 6.38
C HIS A 47 -6.92 2.69 7.41
N VAL A 48 -6.59 3.41 8.49
CA VAL A 48 -5.75 2.90 9.58
C VAL A 48 -6.54 2.99 10.88
N THR A 49 -6.69 1.86 11.56
CA THR A 49 -7.27 1.80 12.90
C THR A 49 -6.16 1.75 13.94
N LEU A 50 -6.14 2.73 14.83
CA LEU A 50 -5.21 2.85 15.95
C LEU A 50 -6.00 2.76 17.27
N ARG A 51 -5.32 2.52 18.38
CA ARG A 51 -5.97 2.53 19.71
C ARG A 51 -6.61 3.90 20.02
N GLN A 52 -6.03 4.97 19.49
CA GLN A 52 -6.42 6.35 19.72
C GLN A 52 -7.54 6.82 18.77
N GLY A 53 -7.88 6.05 17.74
CA GLY A 53 -8.87 6.43 16.74
C GLY A 53 -8.54 5.90 15.35
N GLU A 54 -9.25 6.39 14.35
CA GLU A 54 -9.11 5.95 12.96
C GLU A 54 -8.65 7.10 12.06
N ILE A 55 -7.85 6.79 11.05
CA ILE A 55 -7.39 7.73 10.03
C ILE A 55 -7.85 7.23 8.67
N HIS A 56 -8.53 8.09 7.92
CA HIS A 56 -8.85 7.89 6.52
C HIS A 56 -8.11 8.93 5.68
N ALA A 57 -7.06 8.49 4.99
CA ALA A 57 -6.20 9.37 4.22
C ALA A 57 -6.37 9.11 2.71
N LYS A 58 -6.64 10.17 1.95
CA LYS A 58 -6.65 10.08 0.49
C LYS A 58 -5.22 10.21 -0.05
N VAL A 59 -4.70 9.13 -0.60
CA VAL A 59 -3.32 9.09 -1.12
C VAL A 59 -3.31 9.04 -2.65
N ALA A 60 -2.29 9.66 -3.26
CA ALA A 60 -1.93 9.38 -4.64
C ALA A 60 -1.06 8.12 -4.68
N GLY A 61 -1.26 7.25 -5.68
CA GLY A 61 -0.56 5.96 -5.74
C GLY A 61 0.09 5.67 -7.08
N LEU A 62 1.28 5.07 -7.07
CA LEU A 62 1.99 4.63 -8.27
C LEU A 62 2.37 3.16 -8.16
N THR A 63 2.15 2.40 -9.22
CA THR A 63 2.67 1.03 -9.30
C THR A 63 4.13 1.07 -9.72
N LYS A 64 5.01 0.47 -8.92
CA LYS A 64 6.42 0.28 -9.30
C LYS A 64 6.48 -0.60 -10.55
N ARG A 65 6.96 -0.05 -11.67
CA ARG A 65 7.16 -0.83 -12.90
C ARG A 65 8.19 -1.94 -12.66
N ARG A 66 7.86 -3.14 -13.14
CA ARG A 66 8.75 -4.31 -13.13
C ARG A 66 9.41 -4.52 -14.48
N PRO A 67 10.64 -5.08 -14.55
CA PRO A 67 11.17 -5.66 -15.77
C PRO A 67 10.31 -6.85 -16.21
N HIS A 68 10.00 -6.98 -17.51
CA HIS A 68 9.10 -8.01 -18.04
C HIS A 68 9.47 -9.45 -17.65
N HIS A 69 10.76 -9.75 -17.44
CA HIS A 69 11.23 -11.10 -17.11
C HIS A 69 11.04 -11.52 -15.63
N ALA A 70 10.76 -10.59 -14.73
CA ALA A 70 10.70 -10.85 -13.28
C ALA A 70 9.26 -10.99 -12.73
N GLN A 71 8.25 -10.94 -13.60
CA GLN A 71 6.84 -10.94 -13.21
C GLN A 71 6.44 -12.27 -12.52
N GLY A 72 6.62 -13.41 -13.20
CA GLY A 72 6.12 -14.71 -12.72
C GLY A 72 6.89 -15.31 -11.53
N LEU A 73 8.13 -14.88 -11.29
CA LEU A 73 8.97 -15.41 -10.20
C LEU A 73 8.51 -14.93 -8.82
N LEU A 74 7.96 -13.71 -8.73
CA LEU A 74 7.55 -13.12 -7.45
C LEU A 74 6.09 -13.41 -7.14
N ASP A 75 5.22 -13.46 -8.15
CA ASP A 75 3.80 -13.77 -7.99
C ASP A 75 3.57 -15.19 -7.41
N SER A 76 4.52 -16.11 -7.64
CA SER A 76 4.53 -17.48 -7.11
C SER A 76 5.19 -17.60 -5.71
N SER A 77 5.80 -16.53 -5.18
CA SER A 77 6.50 -16.60 -3.90
C SER A 77 5.54 -16.34 -2.71
N PRO A 78 5.50 -17.20 -1.68
CA PRO A 78 4.59 -17.04 -0.53
C PRO A 78 4.79 -15.74 0.24
N ARG A 79 6.01 -15.19 0.20
CA ARG A 79 6.36 -13.90 0.83
C ARG A 79 5.72 -12.70 0.12
N CYS A 80 5.36 -12.84 -1.14
CA CYS A 80 4.73 -11.81 -1.97
C CYS A 80 3.19 -11.80 -1.82
N GLN A 81 2.61 -12.89 -1.28
CA GLN A 81 1.16 -13.06 -1.05
C GLN A 81 0.70 -12.58 0.34
N GLN A 82 1.62 -12.18 1.23
CA GLN A 82 1.31 -11.76 2.61
C GLN A 82 0.64 -10.37 2.74
N SER A 83 0.06 -9.83 1.66
CA SER A 83 -0.66 -8.54 1.66
C SER A 83 -2.05 -8.58 2.32
N GLY A 84 -2.44 -9.68 2.97
CA GLY A 84 -3.76 -9.86 3.61
C GLY A 84 -4.08 -8.93 4.80
N TRP A 85 -3.17 -8.01 5.15
CA TRP A 85 -3.36 -7.07 6.27
C TRP A 85 -3.98 -5.73 5.86
N ILE A 86 -4.36 -5.56 4.59
CA ILE A 86 -4.85 -4.28 4.05
C ILE A 86 -6.31 -4.46 3.65
N SER A 87 -7.20 -3.71 4.30
CA SER A 87 -8.64 -3.77 4.07
C SER A 87 -8.97 -3.47 2.60
N GLY A 88 -9.75 -4.36 1.96
CA GLY A 88 -10.25 -4.16 0.60
C GLY A 88 -9.40 -4.74 -0.55
N VAL A 89 -8.25 -5.38 -0.26
CA VAL A 89 -7.54 -6.20 -1.27
C VAL A 89 -7.94 -7.66 -1.05
N PRO A 90 -8.49 -8.38 -2.05
CA PRO A 90 -8.84 -9.79 -1.89
C PRO A 90 -7.62 -10.60 -1.48
N GLU A 91 -7.77 -11.40 -0.43
CA GLU A 91 -6.74 -12.32 0.06
C GLU A 91 -6.39 -13.31 -1.06
N GLN A 92 -5.20 -13.15 -1.66
CA GLN A 92 -4.75 -14.06 -2.70
C GLN A 92 -4.09 -15.29 -2.07
N GLY A 93 -4.95 -16.23 -1.67
CA GLY A 93 -4.56 -17.63 -1.39
C GLY A 93 -4.14 -17.88 0.06
N GLY A 94 -5.09 -18.34 0.87
CA GLY A 94 -4.81 -18.83 2.20
C GLY A 94 -3.97 -20.11 2.23
N ARG A 95 -3.17 -20.25 3.29
CA ARG A 95 -3.14 -21.49 4.05
C ARG A 95 -2.81 -21.19 5.51
N VAL A 96 -3.78 -21.56 6.35
CA VAL A 96 -3.71 -21.64 7.80
C VAL A 96 -2.52 -22.51 8.20
N ALA A 97 -1.70 -22.01 9.13
CA ALA A 97 -0.94 -22.80 10.08
C ALA A 97 -0.97 -22.06 11.42
#